data_AF-A0A8C2QYV3-F1
#
_entry.id   AF-A0A8C2QYV3-F1
#
_cell.length_a   1.000
_cell.length_b   1.000
_cell.length_c   1.000
_cell.angle_alpha   90.00
_cell.angle_beta   90.00
_cell.angle_gamma   90.00
#
_symmetry.space_group_name_H-M   'P 1'
#
loop_
_entity.id
_entity.type
_entity.pdbx_description
1 polymer ?
#
loop_
_entity_poly.entity_id
_entity_poly.type
_entity_poly.pdbx_seq_one_letter_code
_entity_poly.pdbx_strand_id
1 'polypeptide(L)'
;MDRGAWLAAVHRVVQSWTRLKRLSSSSKDISVGEGGCLISFSAFCALDSCVLTTYLSTATVLCKAYRGGHLTIRLALGGCTNRPFYRIVAAHNKCPRDGRFVEQLGSYDPMPNSHGEKLVALNLDRIRHWIGCGAHLSKPVEKLLGLSGFFPLHPMVITNAERLRRKRAQEVLLAAQKTDTEATETKEN
;
A
#
# COMPACT_ATOMS: atom_id res chain seq x y z
N MET A 1 36.38 -28.86 36.77
CA MET A 1 35.65 -27.62 36.40
C MET A 1 34.17 -27.90 36.50
N ASP A 2 33.59 -27.52 37.65
CA ASP A 2 32.29 -27.98 38.11
C ASP A 2 31.11 -27.31 37.41
N ARG A 3 30.16 -28.13 36.96
CA ARG A 3 28.89 -27.75 36.34
C ARG A 3 27.99 -26.90 37.26
N GLY A 4 28.25 -26.88 38.56
CA GLY A 4 27.49 -26.09 39.56
C GLY A 4 27.73 -24.58 39.50
N ALA A 5 28.93 -24.14 39.07
CA ALA A 5 29.26 -22.71 39.01
C ALA A 5 28.49 -21.96 37.91
N TRP A 6 28.12 -22.67 36.84
CA TRP A 6 27.42 -22.11 35.69
C TRP A 6 25.94 -21.84 35.98
N LEU A 7 25.27 -22.76 36.70
CA LEU A 7 23.87 -22.60 37.10
C LEU A 7 23.68 -21.46 38.11
N ALA A 8 24.62 -21.27 39.04
CA ALA A 8 24.60 -20.15 39.99
C ALA A 8 24.76 -18.77 39.30
N ALA A 9 25.52 -18.70 38.20
CA ALA A 9 25.68 -17.46 37.43
C ALA A 9 24.39 -17.09 36.67
N VAL A 10 23.71 -18.07 36.06
CA VAL A 10 22.45 -17.83 35.34
C VAL A 10 21.33 -17.40 36.28
N HIS A 11 21.22 -18.00 37.48
CA HIS A 11 20.20 -17.60 38.45
C HIS A 11 20.39 -16.16 38.97
N ARG A 12 21.64 -15.70 39.09
CA ARG A 12 21.96 -14.33 39.54
C ARG A 12 21.60 -13.26 38.50
N VAL A 13 21.67 -13.59 37.21
CA VAL A 13 21.25 -12.69 36.12
C VAL A 13 19.73 -12.58 36.05
N VAL A 14 18.99 -13.67 36.25
CA VAL A 14 17.51 -13.67 36.24
C VAL A 14 16.94 -12.86 37.41
N GLN A 15 17.55 -12.95 38.61
CA GLN A 15 17.14 -12.20 39.80
C GLN A 15 17.42 -10.68 39.69
N SER A 16 18.40 -10.27 38.87
CA SER A 16 18.69 -8.85 38.63
C SER A 16 17.68 -8.20 37.68
N TRP A 17 17.14 -8.98 36.73
CA TRP A 17 16.16 -8.51 35.75
C TRP A 17 14.75 -8.32 36.33
N THR A 18 14.34 -9.17 37.29
CA THR A 18 13.06 -9.00 38.00
C THR A 18 13.06 -7.83 38.99
N ARG A 19 14.23 -7.37 39.44
CA ARG A 19 14.36 -6.18 40.30
C ARG A 19 14.26 -4.86 39.54
N LEU A 20 14.59 -4.84 38.25
CA LEU A 20 14.54 -3.64 37.41
C LEU A 20 13.10 -3.28 36.95
N LYS A 21 12.20 -4.27 36.86
CA LYS A 21 10.78 -4.03 36.52
C LYS A 21 9.93 -3.46 37.67
N ARG A 22 10.48 -3.33 38.89
CA ARG A 22 9.78 -2.76 40.06
C ARG A 22 10.11 -1.28 40.31
N LEU A 23 10.88 -0.64 39.44
CA LEU A 23 11.29 0.77 39.59
C LEU A 23 10.69 1.71 38.52
N SER A 24 9.89 1.22 37.57
CA SER A 24 9.22 2.09 36.57
C SER A 24 7.76 2.42 36.88
N SER A 25 7.27 2.04 38.06
CA SER A 25 5.94 2.39 38.58
C SER A 25 6.09 3.46 39.67
N SER A 26 6.61 4.62 39.30
CA SER A 26 6.65 5.81 40.16
C SER A 26 6.72 7.06 39.29
N SER A 27 5.56 7.59 38.93
CA SER A 27 5.31 9.01 38.62
C SER A 27 3.96 9.20 37.96
N LYS A 28 2.94 9.57 38.74
CA LYS A 28 2.38 10.93 38.77
C LYS A 28 0.99 10.93 39.38
N ASP A 29 0.92 11.57 40.54
CA ASP A 29 -0.27 12.07 41.19
C ASP A 29 -1.00 13.09 40.30
N ILE A 30 -2.30 12.88 40.07
CA ILE A 30 -3.26 13.96 39.82
C ILE A 30 -4.54 13.60 40.59
N SER A 31 -4.82 14.41 41.62
CA SER A 31 -6.03 14.42 42.44
C SER A 31 -7.20 15.08 41.70
N VAL A 32 -8.36 14.41 41.68
CA VAL A 32 -9.75 14.93 41.79
C VAL A 32 -10.57 13.68 42.17
N GLY A 33 -11.31 13.55 43.25
CA GLY A 33 -12.32 14.44 43.84
C GLY A 33 -13.61 13.60 43.96
N GLU A 34 -13.87 13.16 45.19
CA GLU A 34 -15.06 12.58 45.83
C GLU A 34 -16.32 12.23 44.98
N GLY A 35 -16.82 11.00 45.18
CA GLY A 35 -18.14 10.57 44.74
C GLY A 35 -18.34 9.06 44.88
N GLY A 36 -18.58 8.58 46.10
CA GLY A 36 -18.79 7.16 46.38
C GLY A 36 -20.12 6.62 45.88
N CYS A 37 -20.13 5.34 45.50
CA CYS A 37 -21.30 4.49 45.66
C CYS A 37 -20.84 3.06 45.95
N LEU A 38 -21.06 2.63 47.19
CA LEU A 38 -20.86 1.28 47.69
C LEU A 38 -21.92 0.35 47.10
N ILE A 39 -21.51 -0.66 46.33
CA ILE A 39 -22.27 -1.91 46.23
C ILE A 39 -21.27 -3.07 46.25
N SER A 40 -21.14 -3.65 47.43
CA SER A 40 -20.64 -4.99 47.67
C SER A 40 -21.63 -6.02 47.15
N PHE A 41 -21.21 -6.96 46.30
CA PHE A 41 -21.78 -8.31 46.30
C PHE A 41 -20.73 -9.33 45.88
N SER A 42 -20.53 -10.28 46.78
CA SER A 42 -19.66 -11.43 46.72
C SER A 42 -20.05 -12.43 45.62
N ALA A 43 -19.01 -13.05 45.06
CA ALA A 43 -18.94 -14.46 44.69
C ALA A 43 -20.04 -15.04 43.75
N PHE A 44 -19.66 -15.27 42.49
CA PHE A 44 -20.08 -16.48 41.81
C PHE A 44 -18.91 -17.08 41.04
N CYS A 45 -18.47 -18.25 41.49
CA CYS A 45 -17.48 -19.09 40.84
C CYS A 45 -18.12 -19.89 39.69
N ALA A 46 -17.29 -20.10 38.67
CA ALA A 46 -17.30 -21.22 37.73
C ALA A 46 -18.30 -21.20 36.55
N LEU A 47 -17.73 -21.59 35.39
CA LEU A 47 -18.31 -21.80 34.04
C LEU A 47 -18.71 -20.48 33.34
N ASP A 48 -17.96 -19.99 32.34
CA ASP A 48 -17.83 -20.67 31.06
C ASP A 48 -16.52 -20.28 30.33
N SER A 49 -15.49 -21.12 30.46
CA SER A 49 -14.18 -20.94 29.81
C SER A 49 -14.19 -21.26 28.31
N CYS A 50 -15.36 -21.40 27.67
CA CYS A 50 -15.48 -21.92 26.31
C CYS A 50 -15.57 -20.83 25.21
N VAL A 51 -15.82 -19.56 25.56
CA VAL A 51 -16.05 -18.49 24.56
C VAL A 51 -14.79 -17.66 24.22
N LEU A 52 -13.73 -17.72 25.04
CA LEU A 52 -12.46 -17.01 24.76
C LEU A 52 -11.45 -17.83 23.95
N THR A 53 -11.52 -19.16 23.98
CA THR A 53 -10.68 -20.07 23.17
C THR A 53 -11.13 -20.18 21.71
N THR A 54 -12.39 -19.87 21.42
CA THR A 54 -12.87 -19.71 20.04
C THR A 54 -12.43 -18.38 19.43
N TYR A 55 -12.22 -17.34 20.24
CA TYR A 55 -11.83 -16.01 19.75
C TYR A 55 -10.35 -15.92 19.30
N LEU A 56 -9.44 -16.73 19.88
CA LEU A 56 -8.03 -16.75 19.47
C LEU A 56 -7.72 -17.67 18.27
N SER A 57 -8.69 -18.48 17.80
CA SER A 57 -8.49 -19.39 16.66
C SER A 57 -8.77 -18.73 15.30
N THR A 58 -9.65 -17.72 15.23
CA THR A 58 -9.98 -17.03 13.97
C THR A 58 -9.02 -15.90 13.60
N ALA A 59 -8.17 -15.44 14.54
CA ALA A 59 -7.26 -14.32 14.31
C ALA A 59 -5.97 -14.68 13.53
N THR A 60 -5.58 -15.96 13.46
CA THR A 60 -4.32 -16.40 12.83
C THR A 60 -4.43 -16.66 11.33
N VAL A 61 -5.63 -16.84 10.77
CA VAL A 61 -5.80 -17.17 9.35
C VAL A 61 -5.62 -15.93 8.44
N LEU A 62 -5.75 -14.72 8.97
CA LEU A 62 -5.77 -13.48 8.18
C LEU A 62 -4.43 -12.75 8.12
N CYS A 63 -3.43 -13.12 8.93
CA CYS A 63 -2.14 -12.47 8.93
C CYS A 63 -1.13 -13.28 8.11
N LYS A 64 -1.22 -13.19 6.78
CA LYS A 64 -0.14 -13.66 5.89
C LYS A 64 1.12 -12.83 6.20
N ALA A 65 2.02 -13.41 7.00
CA ALA A 65 3.25 -12.77 7.43
C ALA A 65 4.25 -12.79 6.28
N TYR A 66 4.40 -11.66 5.61
CA TYR A 66 5.42 -11.50 4.58
C TYR A 66 6.75 -11.12 5.24
N ARG A 67 7.82 -11.91 5.02
CA ARG A 67 9.16 -11.58 5.52
C ARG A 67 9.72 -10.37 4.78
N GLY A 68 9.68 -9.19 5.39
CA GLY A 68 10.10 -7.94 4.76
C GLY A 68 9.15 -7.49 3.64
N GLY A 69 9.13 -6.17 3.40
CA GLY A 69 8.28 -5.54 2.41
C GLY A 69 8.06 -4.07 2.73
N HIS A 70 7.50 -3.34 1.78
CA HIS A 70 7.08 -1.97 1.95
C HIS A 70 5.63 -1.82 1.46
N LEU A 71 5.03 -0.70 1.84
CA LEU A 71 3.73 -0.30 1.32
C LEU A 71 3.94 0.32 -0.07
N THR A 72 3.03 0.01 -1.00
CA THR A 72 3.07 0.53 -2.36
C THR A 72 1.69 0.99 -2.77
N ILE A 73 1.59 2.20 -3.32
CA ILE A 73 0.40 2.68 -4.00
C ILE A 73 0.45 2.21 -5.45
N ARG A 74 -0.49 1.34 -5.81
CA ARG A 74 -0.51 0.64 -7.11
C ARG A 74 -1.91 0.53 -7.68
N LEU A 75 -1.99 0.20 -8.97
CA LEU A 75 -3.24 -0.11 -9.65
C LEU A 75 -3.58 -1.58 -9.47
N ALA A 76 -4.72 -1.86 -8.84
CA ALA A 76 -5.36 -3.17 -8.87
C ALA A 76 -6.31 -3.22 -10.07
N LEU A 77 -6.25 -4.29 -10.86
CA LEU A 77 -7.16 -4.51 -11.98
C LEU A 77 -8.46 -5.12 -11.47
N GLY A 78 -9.56 -4.62 -11.99
CA GLY A 78 -10.89 -5.21 -11.86
C GLY A 78 -11.64 -5.08 -13.18
N GLY A 79 -12.93 -5.39 -13.11
CA GLY A 79 -13.81 -5.40 -14.28
C GLY A 79 -13.86 -6.77 -14.95
N CYS A 80 -14.44 -6.79 -16.14
CA CYS A 80 -14.65 -8.00 -16.94
C CYS A 80 -13.62 -8.08 -18.07
N THR A 81 -13.57 -9.23 -18.75
CA THR A 81 -12.78 -9.38 -19.98
C THR A 81 -13.14 -8.27 -20.98
N ASN A 82 -12.13 -7.68 -21.61
CA ASN A 82 -12.26 -6.53 -22.54
C ASN A 82 -12.85 -5.24 -21.95
N ARG A 83 -13.16 -5.19 -20.64
CA ARG A 83 -13.57 -3.97 -19.93
C ARG A 83 -12.71 -3.79 -18.67
N PRO A 84 -11.47 -3.27 -18.81
CA PRO A 84 -10.58 -3.05 -17.68
C PRO A 84 -11.05 -1.87 -16.84
N PHE A 85 -11.06 -2.04 -15.51
CA PHE A 85 -11.32 -0.97 -14.55
C PHE A 85 -10.27 -1.03 -13.44
N TYR A 86 -9.58 0.08 -13.17
CA TYR A 86 -8.50 0.09 -12.18
C TYR A 86 -8.94 0.75 -10.87
N ARG A 87 -8.58 0.13 -9.75
CA ARG A 87 -8.68 0.74 -8.42
C ARG A 87 -7.30 1.16 -7.95
N ILE A 88 -7.18 2.39 -7.45
CA ILE A 88 -5.93 2.89 -6.88
C ILE A 88 -5.93 2.48 -5.41
N VAL A 89 -4.98 1.62 -5.03
CA VAL A 89 -4.96 0.99 -3.71
C VAL A 89 -3.60 1.13 -3.05
N ALA A 90 -3.61 1.32 -1.73
CA ALA A 90 -2.46 1.13 -0.88
C ALA A 90 -2.39 -0.34 -0.46
N ALA A 91 -1.36 -1.06 -0.89
CA ALA A 91 -1.19 -2.48 -0.58
C ALA A 91 0.27 -2.81 -0.29
N HIS A 92 0.52 -3.91 0.42
CA HIS A 92 1.89 -4.42 0.57
C HIS A 92 2.40 -4.97 -0.75
N ASN A 93 3.68 -4.72 -1.04
CA ASN A 93 4.31 -5.11 -2.30
C ASN A 93 4.09 -6.60 -2.66
N LYS A 94 4.25 -7.49 -1.67
CA LYS A 94 4.17 -8.95 -1.84
C LYS A 94 2.75 -9.51 -1.91
N CYS A 95 1.73 -8.69 -1.66
CA CYS A 95 0.34 -9.12 -1.84
C CYS A 95 0.04 -9.33 -3.33
N PRO A 96 -0.84 -10.28 -3.69
CA PRO A 96 -1.36 -10.41 -5.06
C PRO A 96 -1.92 -9.09 -5.58
N ARG A 97 -1.88 -8.88 -6.91
CA ARG A 97 -2.28 -7.62 -7.55
C ARG A 97 -3.68 -7.15 -7.09
N ASP A 98 -4.65 -8.06 -7.17
CA ASP A 98 -6.07 -7.79 -6.89
C ASP A 98 -6.51 -8.39 -5.55
N GLY A 99 -5.54 -8.72 -4.68
CA GLY A 99 -5.80 -9.31 -3.36
C GLY A 99 -6.06 -8.28 -2.27
N ARG A 100 -5.74 -8.64 -1.03
CA ARG A 100 -5.91 -7.77 0.14
C ARG A 100 -5.09 -6.49 0.02
N PHE A 101 -5.78 -5.35 0.16
CA PHE A 101 -5.20 -4.02 0.28
C PHE A 101 -5.50 -3.43 1.68
N VAL A 102 -4.76 -2.39 2.05
CA VAL A 102 -4.93 -1.66 3.32
C VAL A 102 -6.08 -0.66 3.20
N GLU A 103 -6.05 0.16 2.16
CA GLU A 103 -7.04 1.20 1.90
C GLU A 103 -7.18 1.43 0.39
N GLN A 104 -8.39 1.76 -0.05
CA GLN A 104 -8.65 2.21 -1.42
C GLN A 104 -8.57 3.75 -1.47
N LEU A 105 -7.69 4.27 -2.33
CA LEU A 105 -7.40 5.70 -2.45
C LEU A 105 -8.12 6.35 -3.64
N GLY A 106 -8.63 5.56 -4.58
CA GLY A 106 -9.22 6.09 -5.79
C GLY A 106 -9.61 5.04 -6.83
N SER A 107 -9.92 5.52 -8.03
CA SER A 107 -10.29 4.72 -9.20
C SER A 107 -9.79 5.36 -10.50
N TYR A 108 -9.64 4.55 -11.53
CA TYR A 108 -9.25 4.96 -12.86
C TYR A 108 -9.98 4.12 -13.91
N ASP A 109 -10.79 4.77 -14.76
CA ASP A 109 -11.39 4.17 -15.94
C ASP A 109 -10.56 4.53 -17.19
N PRO A 110 -9.87 3.55 -17.83
CA PRO A 110 -9.11 3.79 -19.04
C PRO A 110 -10.01 3.96 -20.28
N MET A 111 -11.25 3.47 -20.24
CA MET A 111 -12.20 3.57 -21.33
C MET A 111 -12.87 4.94 -21.31
N PRO A 112 -12.95 5.64 -22.45
CA PRO A 112 -13.66 6.90 -22.51
C PRO A 112 -15.16 6.68 -22.25
N ASN A 113 -15.79 7.63 -21.57
CA ASN A 113 -17.24 7.70 -21.42
C ASN A 113 -17.91 8.21 -22.72
N SER A 114 -19.23 8.41 -22.70
CA SER A 114 -19.99 8.99 -23.82
C SER A 114 -19.52 10.41 -24.21
N HIS A 115 -18.85 11.12 -23.30
CA HIS A 115 -18.28 12.44 -23.53
C HIS A 115 -16.81 12.40 -24.02
N GLY A 116 -16.21 11.21 -24.19
CA GLY A 116 -14.83 11.06 -24.62
C GLY A 116 -13.77 11.22 -23.53
N GLU A 117 -14.19 11.30 -22.26
CA GLU A 117 -13.32 11.58 -21.12
C GLU A 117 -12.93 10.32 -20.35
N LYS A 118 -11.70 10.32 -19.80
CA LYS A 118 -11.21 9.25 -18.91
C LYS A 118 -11.30 9.71 -17.46
N LEU A 119 -12.07 8.99 -16.66
CA LEU A 119 -12.35 9.37 -15.28
C LEU A 119 -11.26 8.84 -14.34
N VAL A 120 -10.74 9.74 -13.49
CA VAL A 120 -9.79 9.41 -12.43
C VAL A 120 -10.29 10.04 -11.13
N ALA A 121 -10.57 9.22 -10.13
CA ALA A 121 -10.89 9.70 -8.78
C ALA A 121 -9.66 9.49 -7.89
N LEU A 122 -9.21 10.55 -7.21
CA LEU A 122 -8.04 10.55 -6.33
C LEU A 122 -8.38 11.17 -4.98
N ASN A 123 -8.15 10.44 -3.89
CA ASN A 123 -8.15 11.00 -2.55
C ASN A 123 -6.76 11.54 -2.21
N LEU A 124 -6.56 12.83 -2.44
CA LEU A 124 -5.24 13.48 -2.28
C LEU A 124 -4.75 13.48 -0.84
N ASP A 125 -5.64 13.65 0.14
CA ASP A 125 -5.28 13.68 1.56
C ASP A 125 -4.71 12.35 2.03
N ARG A 126 -5.38 11.25 1.65
CA ARG A 126 -4.93 9.90 2.00
C ARG A 126 -3.66 9.52 1.24
N ILE A 127 -3.54 9.91 -0.03
CA ILE A 127 -2.30 9.70 -0.80
C ILE A 127 -1.12 10.41 -0.11
N ARG A 128 -1.29 11.67 0.29
CA ARG A 128 -0.24 12.42 1.01
C ARG A 128 0.15 11.76 2.32
N HIS A 129 -0.84 11.30 3.09
CA HIS A 129 -0.61 10.57 4.34
C HIS A 129 0.24 9.33 4.12
N TRP A 130 -0.12 8.47 3.17
CA TRP A 130 0.61 7.23 2.92
C TRP A 130 2.02 7.47 2.37
N ILE A 131 2.21 8.50 1.53
CA ILE A 131 3.55 8.92 1.10
C ILE A 131 4.40 9.33 2.32
N GLY A 132 3.83 10.08 3.26
CA GLY A 132 4.49 10.43 4.52
C GLY A 132 4.85 9.23 5.40
N CYS A 133 4.07 8.15 5.34
CA CYS A 133 4.37 6.89 6.01
C CYS A 133 5.41 6.01 5.29
N GLY A 134 6.02 6.50 4.18
CA GLY A 134 7.01 5.75 3.42
C GLY A 134 6.42 4.81 2.36
N ALA A 135 5.21 5.10 1.86
CA ALA A 135 4.66 4.36 0.73
C ALA A 135 5.42 4.67 -0.57
N HIS A 136 5.80 3.62 -1.30
CA HIS A 136 6.35 3.76 -2.64
C HIS A 136 5.23 3.91 -3.68
N LEU A 137 5.50 4.65 -4.74
CA LEU A 137 4.59 4.77 -5.90
C LEU A 137 5.01 3.78 -6.99
N SER A 138 4.04 3.38 -7.80
CA SER A 138 4.30 2.62 -9.02
C SER A 138 4.34 3.56 -10.24
N LYS A 139 5.16 3.24 -11.24
CA LYS A 139 5.31 4.03 -12.49
C LYS A 139 4.00 4.53 -13.11
N PRO A 140 2.91 3.71 -13.25
CA PRO A 140 1.67 4.23 -13.80
C PRO A 140 0.97 5.23 -12.87
N VAL A 141 1.04 5.03 -11.55
CA VAL A 141 0.48 5.96 -10.56
C VAL A 141 1.25 7.29 -10.58
N GLU A 142 2.58 7.25 -10.67
CA GLU A 142 3.40 8.46 -10.82
C GLU A 142 3.01 9.27 -12.07
N LYS A 143 2.77 8.58 -13.20
CA LYS A 143 2.27 9.24 -14.41
C LYS A 143 0.90 9.86 -14.22
N LEU A 144 -0.02 9.17 -13.55
CA LEU A 144 -1.37 9.70 -13.26
C LEU A 144 -1.30 10.95 -12.36
N LEU A 145 -0.50 10.91 -11.29
CA LEU A 145 -0.29 12.06 -10.40
C LEU A 145 0.46 13.21 -11.08
N GLY A 146 1.35 12.90 -12.03
CA GLY A 146 2.01 13.89 -12.86
C GLY A 146 1.04 14.60 -13.81
N LEU A 147 0.09 13.86 -14.40
CA LEU A 147 -0.95 14.44 -15.25
C LEU A 147 -1.98 15.24 -14.47
N SER A 148 -2.24 14.91 -13.20
CA SER A 148 -3.14 15.67 -12.33
C SER A 148 -2.51 16.96 -11.77
N GLY A 149 -1.23 17.21 -12.02
CA GLY A 149 -0.49 18.36 -11.48
C GLY A 149 -0.09 18.22 -10.01
N PHE A 150 -0.28 17.05 -9.39
CA PHE A 150 0.12 16.81 -8.00
C PHE A 150 1.63 16.51 -7.89
N PHE A 151 2.18 15.83 -8.89
CA PHE A 151 3.62 15.56 -9.05
C PHE A 151 4.15 16.24 -10.31
N PRO A 152 5.48 16.42 -10.44
CA PRO A 152 6.07 16.77 -11.74
C PRO A 152 5.84 15.63 -12.75
N LEU A 153 5.85 16.00 -14.03
CA LEU A 153 5.67 15.03 -15.11
C LEU A 153 6.83 14.02 -15.11
N HIS A 154 6.52 12.72 -15.04
CA HIS A 154 7.53 11.67 -15.04
C HIS A 154 8.41 11.74 -16.31
N PRO A 155 9.75 11.63 -16.22
CA PRO A 155 10.68 11.88 -17.33
C PRO A 155 10.37 11.06 -18.59
N MET A 156 9.99 9.79 -18.42
CA MET A 156 9.62 8.91 -19.54
C MET A 156 8.39 9.40 -20.33
N VAL A 157 7.48 10.19 -19.74
CA VAL A 157 6.35 10.75 -20.48
C VAL A 157 6.85 11.77 -21.51
N ILE A 158 7.80 12.62 -21.11
CA ILE A 158 8.46 13.60 -21.97
C ILE A 158 9.21 12.88 -23.10
N THR A 159 10.07 11.93 -22.74
CA THR A 159 10.86 11.18 -23.72
C THR A 159 9.99 10.39 -24.70
N ASN A 160 8.88 9.81 -24.24
CA ASN A 160 7.97 9.08 -25.13
C ASN A 160 7.23 10.01 -26.09
N ALA A 161 6.88 11.23 -25.66
CA ALA A 161 6.29 12.23 -26.54
C ALA A 161 7.28 12.67 -27.63
N GLU A 162 8.55 12.87 -27.28
CA GLU A 162 9.61 13.18 -28.25
C GLU A 162 9.82 12.05 -29.26
N ARG A 163 9.89 10.79 -28.79
CA ARG A 163 10.00 9.61 -29.66
C ARG A 163 8.83 9.52 -30.63
N LEU A 164 7.60 9.75 -30.16
CA LEU A 164 6.41 9.74 -31.00
C LEU A 164 6.44 10.83 -32.08
N ARG A 165 6.89 12.04 -31.73
CA ARG A 165 7.05 13.15 -32.69
C ARG A 165 8.05 12.79 -33.80
N ARG A 166 9.23 12.25 -33.43
CA ARG A 166 10.25 11.82 -34.40
C ARG A 166 9.72 10.70 -35.32
N LYS A 167 9.02 9.72 -34.75
CA LYS A 167 8.43 8.62 -35.51
C LYS A 167 7.43 9.12 -36.55
N ARG A 168 6.50 10.00 -36.16
CA ARG A 168 5.52 10.59 -37.08
C ARG A 168 6.17 11.40 -38.20
N ALA A 169 7.23 12.17 -37.88
CA ALA A 169 7.99 12.90 -38.91
C ALA A 169 8.65 11.95 -39.92
N GLN A 170 9.25 10.85 -39.46
CA GLN A 170 9.81 9.81 -40.33
C GLN A 170 8.71 9.15 -41.20
N GLU A 171 7.55 8.83 -40.61
CA GLU A 171 6.42 8.25 -41.34
C GLU A 171 5.92 9.18 -42.47
N VAL A 172 5.89 10.50 -42.24
CA VAL A 172 5.53 11.49 -43.26
C VAL A 172 6.58 11.56 -44.38
N LEU A 173 7.87 11.58 -44.03
CA LEU A 173 8.95 11.60 -45.02
C LEU A 173 8.95 10.33 -45.89
N LEU A 174 8.75 9.17 -45.26
CA LEU A 174 8.65 7.89 -45.97
C LEU A 174 7.40 7.83 -46.85
N ALA A 175 6.28 8.42 -46.42
CA ALA A 175 5.07 8.49 -47.24
C ALA A 175 5.28 9.38 -48.48
N ALA A 176 5.97 10.52 -48.36
CA ALA A 176 6.30 11.38 -49.50
C ALA A 176 7.25 10.68 -50.49
N GLN A 177 8.27 9.98 -49.99
CA GLN A 177 9.18 9.20 -50.84
C GLN A 177 8.43 8.12 -51.64
N LYS A 178 7.47 7.44 -51.01
CA LYS A 178 6.64 6.43 -51.67
C LYS A 178 5.80 7.02 -52.79
N THR A 179 5.15 8.16 -52.56
CA THR A 179 4.36 8.83 -53.60
C THR A 179 5.22 9.30 -54.77
N ASP A 180 6.45 9.74 -54.51
CA ASP A 180 7.38 10.16 -55.56
C ASP A 180 7.81 8.95 -56.41
N THR A 181 8.14 7.82 -55.79
CA THR A 181 8.47 6.57 -56.51
C THR A 181 7.30 6.04 -57.35
N GLU A 182 6.08 6.04 -56.81
CA GLU A 182 4.87 5.60 -57.54
C GLU A 182 4.59 6.52 -58.76
N ALA A 183 4.84 7.82 -58.62
CA ALA A 183 4.68 8.78 -59.72
C ALA A 183 5.75 8.64 -60.82
N THR A 184 6.97 8.20 -60.48
CA THR A 184 8.01 7.88 -61.48
C THR A 184 7.71 6.60 -62.24
N GLU A 185 7.24 5.54 -61.56
CA GLU A 185 6.91 4.25 -62.19
C GLU A 185 5.74 4.34 -63.17
N THR A 186 4.81 5.27 -62.96
CA THR A 186 3.65 5.49 -63.85
C THR A 186 4.02 6.22 -65.15
N LYS A 187 5.18 6.88 -65.22
CA LYS A 187 5.64 7.61 -66.43
C LYS A 187 6.52 6.77 -67.34
N GLU A 188 7.06 5.66 -66.84
CA GLU A 188 7.96 4.77 -67.60
C GLU A 188 7.24 3.59 -68.27
N ASN A 189 5.94 3.38 -67.97
CA ASN A 189 5.05 2.45 -68.67
C ASN A 189 4.08 3.17 -69.62
#